data_AF-A0A1H3HW41-F1
#
_entry.id   AF-A0A1H3HW41-F1
#
_cell.length_a   1.000
_cell.length_b   1.000
_cell.length_c   1.000
_cell.angle_alpha   90.00
_cell.angle_beta   90.00
_cell.angle_gamma   90.00
#
_symmetry.space_group_name_H-M   'P 1'
#
loop_
_entity.id
_entity.type
_entity.pdbx_description
1 polymer ?
#
loop_
_entity_poly.entity_id
_entity_poly.type
_entity_poly.pdbx_seq_one_letter_code
_entity_poly.pdbx_strand_id
1 'polypeptide(L)'
;MVFDRMQARNGGFTLIELLIVVAVTGILASLAYPAYQEHVRRVHRSEAKIILLEMAQALERNFTEVNRYDRNSAGDIFVLTVTQAPRVGVAKYRIQFASAMPTHNAYTLEAIPVGSMADDMCGMLTLTHTGARGADASAAVTAAECWQR
;
A
#
# COMPACT_ATOMS: atom_id res chain seq x y z
N MET A 1 26.63 -66.31 24.23
CA MET A 1 25.98 -64.99 24.23
C MET A 1 26.12 -64.42 22.83
N VAL A 2 25.04 -64.51 22.04
CA VAL A 2 24.97 -63.91 20.70
C VAL A 2 24.47 -62.48 20.90
N PHE A 3 25.33 -61.49 20.63
CA PHE A 3 24.90 -60.09 20.55
C PHE A 3 24.27 -59.87 19.18
N ASP A 4 22.95 -59.98 19.11
CA ASP A 4 22.16 -59.56 17.97
C ASP A 4 22.19 -58.03 17.88
N ARG A 5 22.93 -57.48 16.90
CA ARG A 5 22.98 -56.04 16.63
C ARG A 5 21.72 -55.68 15.83
N MET A 6 20.75 -55.04 16.47
CA MET A 6 19.70 -54.30 15.77
C MET A 6 20.35 -53.19 14.93
N GLN A 7 20.53 -53.43 13.62
CA GLN A 7 20.87 -52.38 12.66
C GLN A 7 19.67 -51.43 12.55
N ALA A 8 19.78 -50.26 13.18
CA ALA A 8 18.90 -49.15 12.89
C ALA A 8 19.07 -48.79 11.40
N ARG A 9 18.02 -49.01 10.59
CA ARG A 9 17.97 -48.57 9.20
C ARG A 9 17.92 -47.05 9.20
N ASN A 10 19.07 -46.40 9.05
CA ASN A 10 19.13 -44.97 8.74
C ASN A 10 18.55 -44.76 7.33
N GLY A 11 17.26 -44.47 7.26
CA GLY A 11 16.57 -44.09 6.01
C GLY A 11 17.01 -42.69 5.60
N GLY A 12 17.86 -42.59 4.58
CA GLY A 12 18.19 -41.32 3.93
C GLY A 12 17.17 -40.98 2.85
N PHE A 13 16.95 -39.68 2.62
CA PHE A 13 16.17 -39.19 1.48
C PHE A 13 16.82 -39.62 0.16
N THR A 14 16.00 -40.02 -0.81
CA THR A 14 16.50 -40.38 -2.16
C THR A 14 16.64 -39.13 -3.03
N LEU A 15 17.56 -39.16 -4.00
CA LEU A 15 17.74 -38.05 -4.94
C LEU A 15 16.47 -37.79 -5.79
N ILE A 16 15.73 -38.85 -6.11
CA ILE A 16 14.47 -38.74 -6.85
C ILE A 16 13.36 -38.07 -6.02
N GLU A 17 13.31 -38.34 -4.71
CA GLU A 17 12.35 -37.72 -3.81
C GLU A 17 12.59 -36.21 -3.69
N LEU A 18 13.86 -35.79 -3.60
CA LEU A 18 14.21 -34.37 -3.58
C LEU A 18 13.88 -33.69 -4.92
N LEU A 19 14.12 -34.34 -6.06
CA LEU A 19 13.78 -33.79 -7.38
C LEU A 19 12.28 -33.55 -7.54
N ILE A 20 11.44 -34.48 -7.07
CA ILE A 20 9.98 -34.32 -7.12
C ILE A 20 9.54 -33.17 -6.21
N VAL A 21 10.10 -33.05 -5.00
CA VAL A 21 9.79 -31.94 -4.08
C VAL A 21 10.16 -30.59 -4.68
N VAL A 22 11.35 -30.47 -5.28
CA VAL A 22 11.77 -29.22 -5.94
C VAL A 22 10.88 -28.90 -7.14
N ALA A 23 10.48 -29.90 -7.93
CA ALA A 23 9.57 -29.69 -9.05
C ALA A 23 8.20 -29.16 -8.60
N VAL A 24 7.60 -29.78 -7.57
CA VAL A 24 6.30 -29.34 -7.04
C VAL A 24 6.38 -27.96 -6.40
N THR A 25 7.42 -27.69 -5.61
CA THR A 25 7.62 -26.38 -4.97
C THR A 25 7.86 -25.27 -5.99
N GLY A 26 8.57 -25.54 -7.09
CA GLY A 26 8.76 -24.60 -8.20
C GLY A 26 7.42 -24.18 -8.84
N ILE A 27 6.53 -25.15 -9.10
CA ILE A 27 5.19 -24.88 -9.64
C ILE A 27 4.39 -24.01 -8.66
N LEU A 28 4.35 -24.38 -7.38
CA LEU A 28 3.61 -23.60 -6.37
C LEU A 28 4.15 -22.18 -6.21
N ALA A 29 5.48 -22.01 -6.20
CA ALA A 29 6.12 -20.71 -6.03
C ALA A 29 5.74 -19.73 -7.16
N SER A 30 5.61 -20.22 -8.39
CA SER A 30 5.23 -19.40 -9.55
C SER A 30 3.85 -18.75 -9.43
N LEU A 31 2.92 -19.36 -8.69
CA LEU A 31 1.58 -18.83 -8.44
C LEU A 31 1.51 -18.06 -7.13
N ALA A 32 2.15 -18.60 -6.09
CA ALA A 32 2.10 -18.03 -4.75
C ALA A 32 2.81 -16.68 -4.64
N TYR A 33 3.95 -16.53 -5.32
CA TYR A 33 4.76 -15.32 -5.24
C TYR A 33 4.05 -14.06 -5.79
N PRO A 34 3.54 -14.03 -7.04
CA PRO A 34 2.84 -12.85 -7.55
C PRO A 34 1.55 -12.56 -6.76
N ALA A 35 0.83 -13.60 -6.31
CA ALA A 35 -0.37 -13.43 -5.48
C ALA A 35 -0.05 -12.78 -4.13
N TYR A 36 1.06 -13.17 -3.49
CA TYR A 36 1.51 -12.55 -2.25
C TYR A 36 1.94 -11.10 -2.46
N GLN A 37 2.70 -10.81 -3.52
CA GLN A 37 3.07 -9.42 -3.85
C GLN A 37 1.82 -8.54 -4.04
N GLU A 38 0.81 -9.03 -4.75
CA GLU A 38 -0.43 -8.28 -4.94
C GLU A 38 -1.19 -8.06 -3.63
N HIS A 39 -1.20 -9.05 -2.73
CA HIS A 39 -1.77 -8.90 -1.40
C HIS A 39 -1.07 -7.77 -0.62
N VAL A 40 0.27 -7.74 -0.62
CA VAL A 40 1.05 -6.69 0.04
C VAL A 40 0.77 -5.31 -0.58
N ARG A 41 0.68 -5.21 -1.91
CA ARG A 41 0.30 -3.96 -2.60
C ARG A 41 -1.08 -3.46 -2.19
N ARG A 42 -2.07 -4.35 -2.07
CA ARG A 42 -3.41 -3.99 -1.55
C ARG A 42 -3.37 -3.42 -0.13
N VAL A 43 -2.54 -3.98 0.75
CA VAL A 43 -2.36 -3.47 2.11
C VAL A 43 -1.81 -2.04 2.08
N HIS A 44 -0.76 -1.79 1.29
CA HIS A 44 -0.18 -0.45 1.15
C HIS A 44 -1.15 0.57 0.54
N ARG A 45 -1.95 0.16 -0.46
CA ARG A 45 -3.04 0.99 -1.00
C ARG A 45 -4.07 1.34 0.06
N SER A 46 -4.48 0.35 0.87
CA SER A 46 -5.43 0.57 1.97
C SER A 46 -4.90 1.59 2.97
N GLU A 47 -3.63 1.47 3.36
CA GLU A 47 -3.00 2.43 4.27
C GLU A 47 -2.93 3.84 3.69
N ALA A 48 -2.56 3.98 2.41
CA ALA A 48 -2.56 5.28 1.72
C ALA A 48 -3.96 5.91 1.69
N LYS A 49 -5.01 5.13 1.38
CA LYS A 49 -6.41 5.60 1.40
C LYS A 49 -6.84 6.07 2.78
N ILE A 50 -6.46 5.34 3.84
CA ILE A 50 -6.75 5.72 5.22
C ILE A 50 -6.13 7.08 5.53
N ILE A 51 -4.85 7.28 5.19
CA ILE A 51 -4.16 8.54 5.44
C ILE A 51 -4.78 9.69 4.64
N LEU A 52 -5.16 9.47 3.38
CA LEU A 52 -5.89 10.49 2.60
C LEU A 52 -7.20 10.92 3.28
N LEU A 53 -7.97 9.96 3.79
CA LEU A 53 -9.22 10.23 4.50
C LEU A 53 -8.97 10.96 5.84
N GLU A 54 -7.93 10.59 6.58
CA GLU A 54 -7.55 11.26 7.83
C GLU A 54 -7.12 12.72 7.58
N MET A 55 -6.36 12.97 6.51
CA MET A 55 -5.95 14.32 6.13
C MET A 55 -7.14 15.16 5.63
N ALA A 56 -8.05 14.55 4.86
CA ALA A 56 -9.30 15.21 4.49
C ALA A 56 -10.11 15.61 5.73
N GLN A 57 -10.26 14.72 6.72
CA GLN A 57 -10.94 15.06 7.97
C GLN A 57 -10.24 16.18 8.75
N ALA A 58 -8.91 16.25 8.74
CA ALA A 58 -8.17 17.34 9.37
C ALA A 58 -8.43 18.69 8.66
N LEU A 59 -8.50 18.69 7.33
CA LEU A 59 -8.85 19.86 6.53
C LEU A 59 -10.28 20.32 6.78
N GLU A 60 -11.25 19.41 6.88
CA GLU A 60 -12.65 19.78 7.18
C GLU A 60 -12.83 20.36 8.59
N ARG A 61 -12.09 19.83 9.58
CA ARG A 61 -12.05 20.45 10.92
C ARG A 61 -11.49 21.86 10.85
N ASN A 62 -10.40 22.07 10.12
CA ASN A 62 -9.82 23.39 9.92
C ASN A 62 -10.80 24.35 9.24
N PHE A 63 -11.52 23.90 8.21
CA PHE A 63 -12.52 24.71 7.53
C PHE A 63 -13.66 25.11 8.48
N THR A 64 -14.06 24.23 9.39
CA THR A 64 -15.08 24.54 10.40
C THR A 64 -14.62 25.62 11.40
N GLU A 65 -13.33 25.64 11.73
CA GLU A 65 -12.76 26.62 12.68
C GLU A 65 -12.49 27.99 12.05
N VAL A 66 -11.97 28.02 10.82
CA VAL A 66 -11.46 29.26 10.19
C VAL A 66 -12.07 29.58 8.82
N ASN A 67 -13.05 28.80 8.34
CA ASN A 67 -13.72 28.95 7.03
C ASN A 67 -12.77 28.96 5.83
N ARG A 68 -11.65 28.22 5.91
CA ARG A 68 -10.66 28.09 4.84
C ARG A 68 -9.79 26.83 4.99
N TYR A 69 -9.16 26.39 3.90
CA TYR A 69 -8.23 25.24 3.92
C TYR A 69 -6.74 25.62 3.86
N ASP A 70 -6.40 26.81 3.36
CA ASP A 70 -5.00 27.22 3.12
C ASP A 70 -4.26 27.70 4.38
N ARG A 71 -4.99 28.02 5.45
CA ARG A 71 -4.41 28.46 6.72
C ARG A 71 -5.09 27.86 7.95
N ASN A 72 -4.36 27.80 9.06
CA ASN A 72 -4.85 27.34 10.36
C ASN A 72 -5.41 28.48 11.22
N SER A 73 -5.86 28.16 12.44
CA SER A 73 -6.38 29.12 13.44
C SER A 73 -5.36 30.13 13.96
N ALA A 74 -4.05 29.83 13.84
CA ALA A 74 -2.99 30.79 14.13
C ALA A 74 -2.69 31.75 12.96
N GLY A 75 -3.30 31.53 11.79
CA GLY A 75 -3.05 32.31 10.57
C GLY A 75 -1.81 31.87 9.79
N ASP A 76 -1.20 30.74 10.15
CA ASP A 76 -0.11 30.09 9.42
C ASP A 76 -0.66 29.23 8.28
N ILE A 77 0.20 28.86 7.33
CA ILE A 77 -0.16 27.95 6.24
C ILE A 77 -0.53 26.57 6.81
N PHE A 78 -1.62 25.98 6.31
CA PHE A 78 -1.99 24.63 6.70
C PHE A 78 -0.99 23.61 6.12
N VAL A 79 -0.41 22.80 6.99
CA VAL A 79 0.55 21.74 6.61
C VAL A 79 -0.02 20.38 6.99
N LEU A 80 0.09 19.42 6.08
CA LEU A 80 -0.31 18.04 6.36
C LEU A 80 0.55 17.47 7.48
N THR A 81 -0.10 16.88 8.49
CA THR A 81 0.60 16.23 9.61
C THR A 81 1.22 14.90 9.21
N VAL A 82 0.87 14.38 8.04
CA VAL A 82 1.33 13.10 7.50
C VAL A 82 1.64 13.26 6.02
N THR A 83 2.88 12.96 5.64
CA THR A 83 3.39 13.16 4.28
C THR A 83 3.80 11.86 3.60
N GLN A 84 3.57 10.71 4.23
CA GLN A 84 3.89 9.39 3.67
C GLN A 84 3.01 8.27 4.24
N ALA A 85 2.88 7.20 3.46
CA ALA A 85 2.34 5.91 3.88
C ALA A 85 3.36 4.80 3.55
N PRO A 86 3.67 3.86 4.44
CA PRO A 86 3.34 3.86 5.87
C PRO A 86 3.90 5.08 6.61
N ARG A 87 3.32 5.39 7.77
CA ARG A 87 3.75 6.54 8.61
C ARG A 87 5.19 6.41 9.10
N VAL A 88 5.66 5.19 9.24
CA VAL A 88 6.99 4.83 9.75
C VAL A 88 7.64 3.83 8.81
N GLY A 89 8.95 3.95 8.63
CA GLY A 89 9.72 3.07 7.77
C GLY A 89 9.86 3.61 6.35
N VAL A 90 10.01 2.71 5.38
CA VAL A 90 10.23 3.08 3.98
C VAL A 90 8.91 3.48 3.34
N ALA A 91 8.84 4.72 2.84
CA ALA A 91 7.69 5.24 2.12
C ALA A 91 7.31 4.31 0.95
N LYS A 92 6.02 4.02 0.85
CA LYS A 92 5.35 3.34 -0.28
C LYS A 92 4.48 4.30 -1.05
N TYR A 93 3.92 5.29 -0.36
CA TYR A 93 3.27 6.45 -0.94
C TYR A 93 3.76 7.72 -0.29
N ARG A 94 3.87 8.79 -1.09
CA ARG A 94 4.05 10.15 -0.60
C ARG A 94 2.71 10.87 -0.63
N ILE A 95 2.35 11.50 0.49
CA ILE A 95 1.08 12.21 0.66
C ILE A 95 1.34 13.71 0.55
N GLN A 96 0.60 14.38 -0.35
CA GLN A 96 0.75 15.81 -0.58
C GLN A 96 -0.52 16.45 -1.13
N PHE A 97 -0.51 17.78 -1.25
CA PHE A 97 -1.46 18.51 -2.10
C PHE A 97 -1.01 18.48 -3.56
N ALA A 98 -1.97 18.37 -4.48
CA ALA A 98 -1.70 18.44 -5.93
C ALA A 98 -1.02 19.75 -6.34
N SER A 99 -1.44 20.87 -5.74
CA SER A 99 -0.92 22.22 -6.01
C SER A 99 0.13 22.70 -5.00
N ALA A 100 0.84 21.79 -4.32
CA ALA A 100 1.76 22.05 -3.18
C ALA A 100 1.10 22.66 -1.92
N MET A 101 0.09 23.52 -2.09
CA MET A 101 -0.76 24.07 -1.04
C MET A 101 -2.23 24.03 -1.49
N PRO A 102 -3.18 23.87 -0.56
CA PRO A 102 -4.60 24.00 -0.88
C PRO A 102 -4.95 25.47 -1.11
N THR A 103 -6.06 25.71 -1.78
CA THR A 103 -6.62 27.06 -1.93
C THR A 103 -7.52 27.40 -0.74
N HIS A 104 -8.06 28.62 -0.70
CA HIS A 104 -9.00 29.03 0.35
C HIS A 104 -10.18 28.04 0.51
N ASN A 105 -10.78 27.56 -0.57
CA ASN A 105 -12.02 26.76 -0.56
C ASN A 105 -11.92 25.39 -1.23
N ALA A 106 -10.75 25.00 -1.71
CA ALA A 106 -10.58 23.74 -2.41
C ALA A 106 -9.21 23.14 -2.15
N TYR A 107 -9.18 21.82 -2.04
CA TYR A 107 -7.96 21.03 -2.04
C TYR A 107 -8.14 19.77 -2.90
N THR A 108 -7.00 19.23 -3.33
CA THR A 108 -6.86 17.87 -3.87
C THR A 108 -5.67 17.25 -3.18
N LEU A 109 -5.91 16.17 -2.45
CA LEU A 109 -4.89 15.33 -1.84
C LEU A 109 -4.45 14.26 -2.83
N GLU A 110 -3.17 13.95 -2.83
CA GLU A 110 -2.55 12.93 -3.67
C GLU A 110 -1.75 11.95 -2.81
N ALA A 111 -1.91 10.67 -3.08
CA ALA A 111 -1.01 9.62 -2.64
C ALA A 111 -0.24 9.11 -3.86
N ILE A 112 1.01 9.53 -3.99
CA ILE A 112 1.87 9.19 -5.13
C ILE A 112 2.69 7.95 -4.79
N PRO A 113 2.57 6.85 -5.55
CA PRO A 113 3.33 5.64 -5.30
C PRO A 113 4.83 5.88 -5.46
N VAL A 114 5.63 5.30 -4.56
CA VAL A 114 7.09 5.36 -4.57
C VAL A 114 7.69 4.00 -4.20
N GLY A 115 8.97 3.80 -4.53
CA GLY A 115 9.68 2.57 -4.22
C GLY A 115 8.97 1.34 -4.79
N SER A 116 8.66 0.35 -3.95
CA SER A 116 8.03 -0.90 -4.39
C SER A 116 6.57 -0.76 -4.87
N MET A 117 5.96 0.42 -4.73
CA MET A 117 4.62 0.70 -5.28
C MET A 117 4.68 1.48 -6.60
N ALA A 118 5.86 1.89 -7.10
CA ALA A 118 5.98 2.78 -8.26
C ALA A 118 5.23 2.29 -9.51
N ASP A 119 5.23 0.98 -9.74
CA ASP A 119 4.54 0.31 -10.86
C ASP A 119 3.20 -0.33 -10.45
N ASP A 120 2.57 0.17 -9.38
CA ASP A 120 1.25 -0.33 -8.97
C ASP A 120 0.18 0.04 -10.00
N MET A 121 -0.69 -0.92 -10.33
CA MET A 121 -1.75 -0.76 -11.33
C MET A 121 -2.73 0.39 -11.05
N CYS A 122 -2.84 0.85 -9.80
CA CYS A 122 -3.71 1.96 -9.43
C CYS A 122 -3.03 3.33 -9.52
N GLY A 123 -1.71 3.36 -9.68
CA GLY A 123 -0.94 4.60 -9.77
C GLY A 123 -1.19 5.54 -8.59
N MET A 124 -1.26 6.83 -8.90
CA MET A 124 -1.52 7.89 -7.93
C MET A 124 -3.00 7.92 -7.54
N LEU A 125 -3.30 7.82 -6.24
CA LEU A 125 -4.66 7.96 -5.71
C LEU A 125 -4.92 9.42 -5.34
N THR A 126 -6.12 9.93 -5.62
CA THR A 126 -6.49 11.32 -5.34
C THR A 126 -7.81 11.44 -4.59
N LEU A 127 -7.92 12.45 -3.74
CA LEU A 127 -9.13 12.79 -2.99
C LEU A 127 -9.33 14.30 -2.95
N THR A 128 -10.46 14.78 -3.48
CA THR A 128 -10.80 16.21 -3.47
C THR A 128 -11.60 16.60 -2.22
N HIS A 129 -11.70 17.91 -1.97
CA HIS A 129 -12.59 18.48 -0.95
C HIS A 129 -14.08 18.11 -1.12
N THR A 130 -14.53 17.80 -2.34
CA THR A 130 -15.90 17.31 -2.58
C THR A 130 -16.08 15.81 -2.30
N GLY A 131 -15.01 15.13 -1.88
CA GLY A 131 -14.99 13.68 -1.70
C GLY A 131 -14.85 12.89 -3.00
N ALA A 132 -14.57 13.54 -4.13
CA ALA A 132 -14.32 12.85 -5.38
C ALA A 132 -13.00 12.08 -5.29
N ARG A 133 -13.08 10.78 -5.56
CA ARG A 133 -11.97 9.83 -5.52
C ARG A 133 -11.47 9.56 -6.92
N GLY A 134 -10.18 9.74 -7.15
CA GLY A 134 -9.55 9.47 -8.43
C GLY A 134 -8.36 8.53 -8.28
N ALA A 135 -7.94 7.95 -9.40
CA ALA A 135 -6.71 7.18 -9.48
C ALA A 135 -6.13 7.34 -10.88
N ASP A 136 -4.80 7.41 -10.99
CA ASP A 136 -4.09 7.26 -12.26
C ASP A 136 -3.93 5.78 -12.59
N ALA A 137 -5.07 5.08 -12.66
CA ALA A 137 -5.10 3.65 -12.83
C ALA A 137 -4.76 3.26 -14.27
N SER A 138 -4.09 2.12 -14.44
CA SER A 138 -3.81 1.53 -15.75
C SER A 138 -5.11 1.33 -16.53
N ALA A 139 -5.06 1.30 -17.87
CA ALA A 139 -6.26 1.08 -18.69
C ALA A 139 -7.02 -0.23 -18.38
N ALA A 140 -6.38 -1.19 -17.70
CA ALA A 140 -6.98 -2.46 -17.27
C ALA A 140 -7.75 -2.38 -15.94
N VAL A 141 -7.64 -1.27 -15.19
CA VAL A 141 -8.26 -1.09 -13.86
C VAL A 141 -8.83 0.32 -13.74
N THR A 142 -10.05 0.44 -13.23
CA THR A 142 -10.70 1.74 -13.04
C THR A 142 -10.32 2.37 -11.70
N ALA A 143 -10.45 3.70 -11.62
CA ALA A 143 -10.34 4.40 -10.34
C ALA A 143 -11.33 3.87 -9.29
N ALA A 144 -12.54 3.45 -9.71
CA ALA A 144 -13.52 2.86 -8.80
C ALA A 144 -13.00 1.55 -8.17
N GLU A 145 -12.44 0.63 -8.98
CA GLU A 145 -11.83 -0.61 -8.49
C GLU A 145 -10.65 -0.34 -7.56
N CYS A 146 -9.82 0.64 -7.91
CA CYS A 146 -8.70 1.06 -7.09
C CYS A 146 -9.12 1.63 -5.74
N TRP A 147 -10.32 2.18 -5.60
CA TRP A 147 -10.88 2.69 -4.35
C TRP A 147 -11.82 1.73 -3.62
N GLN A 148 -12.12 0.57 -4.20
CA GLN A 148 -12.83 -0.52 -3.51
C GLN A 148 -11.93 -1.15 -2.42
N ARG A 149 -12.57 -1.87 -1.51
CA ARG A 149 -11.96 -2.49 -0.32
C ARG A 149 -11.11 -3.70 -0.68
#